data_AF-A0A942B6M0-F1
#
_entry.id   AF-A0A942B6M0-F1
#
_cell.length_a   1.000
_cell.length_b   1.000
_cell.length_c   1.000
_cell.angle_alpha   90.00
_cell.angle_beta   90.00
_cell.angle_gamma   90.00
#
_symmetry.space_group_name_H-M   'P 1'
#
loop_
_entity.id
_entity.type
_entity.pdbx_description
1 polymer ?
#
loop_
_entity_poly.entity_id
_entity_poly.type
_entity_poly.pdbx_seq_one_letter_code
_entity_poly.pdbx_strand_id
1 'polypeptide(L)'
;MTRPGADDPVALERSARELREIAREARRQAAVITTHAGRVEPVAGGVSSAIGGTAIGADKKMIGSLERALRELTSASRALQEAAETAEKLAHQATSRALKAREQHAAAAHGRR
;
A
#
# COMPACT_ATOMS: atom_id res chain seq x y z
N MET A 1 10.92 33.43 9.05
CA MET A 1 9.64 33.40 9.79
C MET A 1 9.05 32.00 9.71
N THR A 2 9.38 31.14 10.68
CA THR A 2 8.78 29.81 10.85
C THR A 2 7.34 29.98 11.33
N ARG A 3 6.37 29.45 10.57
CA ARG A 3 4.95 29.54 10.97
C ARG A 3 4.74 28.83 12.31
N PRO A 4 4.13 29.47 13.32
CA PRO A 4 3.70 28.77 14.52
C PRO A 4 2.63 27.75 14.10
N GLY A 5 2.96 26.45 14.21
CA GLY A 5 2.09 25.34 13.82
C GLY A 5 2.65 24.39 12.74
N ALA A 6 3.82 24.66 12.14
CA ALA A 6 4.40 23.78 11.11
C ALA A 6 4.97 22.45 11.66
N ASP A 7 5.32 22.42 12.95
CA ASP A 7 5.90 21.25 13.63
C ASP A 7 5.18 20.98 14.97
N ASP A 8 3.84 21.00 14.98
CA ASP A 8 3.10 20.54 16.17
C ASP A 8 3.35 19.02 16.35
N PRO A 9 4.02 18.59 17.45
CA PRO A 9 4.35 17.19 17.66
C PRO A 9 3.09 16.30 17.77
N VAL A 10 1.99 16.83 18.29
CA VAL A 10 0.73 16.07 18.44
C VAL A 10 0.10 15.83 17.07
N ALA A 11 0.08 16.85 16.20
CA ALA A 11 -0.38 16.72 14.83
C ALA A 11 0.47 15.72 14.03
N LEU A 12 1.80 15.80 14.15
CA LEU A 12 2.73 14.88 13.48
C LEU A 12 2.56 13.43 13.94
N GLU A 13 2.34 13.19 15.23
CA GLU A 13 2.06 11.85 15.77
C GLU A 13 0.71 11.30 15.32
N ARG A 14 -0.30 12.17 15.18
CA ARG A 14 -1.58 11.79 14.60
C ARG A 14 -1.41 11.39 13.13
N SER A 15 -0.74 12.19 12.32
CA SER A 15 -0.47 11.87 10.92
C SER A 15 0.35 10.57 10.79
N ALA A 16 1.34 10.34 11.65
CA ALA A 16 2.10 9.10 11.66
C ALA A 16 1.22 7.86 11.94
N ARG A 17 0.24 7.99 12.85
CA ARG A 17 -0.73 6.92 13.14
C ARG A 17 -1.64 6.65 11.95
N GLU A 18 -2.19 7.71 11.35
CA GLU A 18 -3.06 7.62 10.17
C GLU A 18 -2.33 6.96 8.99
N LEU A 19 -1.07 7.35 8.73
CA LEU A 19 -0.23 6.75 7.69
C LEU A 19 0.08 5.27 7.95
N ARG A 20 0.29 4.87 9.21
CA ARG A 20 0.46 3.45 9.57
C ARG A 20 -0.81 2.63 9.34
N GLU A 21 -1.98 3.20 9.62
CA GLU A 21 -3.24 2.53 9.32
C GLU A 21 -3.46 2.38 7.82
N ILE A 22 -3.16 3.40 7.02
CA ILE A 22 -3.16 3.32 5.55
C ILE A 22 -2.23 2.21 5.07
N ALA A 23 -1.00 2.13 5.60
CA ALA A 23 -0.05 1.07 5.24
C ALA A 23 -0.57 -0.33 5.58
N ARG A 24 -1.20 -0.51 6.75
CA ARG A 24 -1.80 -1.78 7.15
C ARG A 24 -2.94 -2.17 6.22
N GLU A 25 -3.82 -1.23 5.90
CA GLU A 25 -4.96 -1.47 5.03
C GLU A 25 -4.52 -1.81 3.61
N ALA A 26 -3.56 -1.07 3.05
CA ALA A 26 -3.00 -1.36 1.74
C ALA A 26 -2.38 -2.77 1.67
N ARG A 27 -1.66 -3.21 2.72
CA ARG A 27 -1.14 -4.60 2.80
C ARG A 27 -2.25 -5.64 2.89
N ARG A 28 -3.30 -5.39 3.67
CA ARG A 28 -4.46 -6.29 3.76
C ARG A 28 -5.10 -6.46 2.38
N GLN A 29 -5.33 -5.36 1.68
CA GLN A 29 -5.91 -5.38 0.34
C GLN A 29 -4.98 -6.10 -0.66
N ALA A 30 -3.67 -5.86 -0.60
CA ALA A 30 -2.70 -6.59 -1.44
C ALA A 30 -2.73 -8.10 -1.19
N ALA A 31 -2.87 -8.54 0.07
CA ALA A 31 -2.98 -9.95 0.42
C ALA A 31 -4.29 -10.59 -0.10
N VAL A 32 -5.41 -9.87 -0.02
CA VAL A 32 -6.70 -10.30 -0.59
C VAL A 32 -6.59 -10.43 -2.11
N ILE A 33 -6.03 -9.42 -2.79
CA ILE A 33 -5.83 -9.46 -4.25
C ILE A 33 -4.91 -10.61 -4.65
N THR A 34 -3.83 -10.84 -3.93
CA THR A 34 -2.90 -11.96 -4.17
C THR A 34 -3.61 -13.30 -4.02
N THR A 35 -4.47 -13.44 -3.01
CA THR A 35 -5.30 -14.64 -2.81
C THR A 35 -6.25 -14.86 -3.99
N HIS A 36 -6.88 -13.79 -4.50
CA HIS A 36 -7.74 -13.89 -5.68
C HIS A 36 -6.95 -14.23 -6.95
N ALA A 37 -5.78 -13.61 -7.16
CA ALA A 37 -4.91 -13.93 -8.29
C ALA A 37 -4.50 -15.41 -8.28
N GLY A 38 -4.11 -15.94 -7.11
CA GLY A 38 -3.76 -17.36 -6.96
C GLY A 38 -4.93 -18.33 -7.18
N ARG A 39 -6.18 -17.87 -7.14
CA ARG A 39 -7.36 -18.67 -7.54
C ARG A 39 -7.65 -18.60 -9.04
N VAL A 40 -7.35 -17.47 -9.68
CA VAL A 40 -7.58 -17.29 -11.13
C VAL A 40 -6.51 -18.00 -11.96
N GLU A 41 -5.28 -18.08 -11.46
CA GLU A 41 -4.13 -18.71 -12.13
C GLU A 41 -4.36 -20.19 -12.49
N PRO A 42 -4.79 -21.08 -11.56
CA PRO A 42 -5.09 -22.47 -11.91
C PRO A 42 -6.32 -22.61 -12.81
N VAL A 43 -7.28 -21.67 -12.75
CA VAL A 43 -8.43 -21.66 -13.68
C VAL A 43 -7.96 -21.33 -15.09
N ALA A 44 -7.11 -20.33 -15.26
CA ALA A 44 -6.52 -19.99 -16.55
C ALA A 44 -5.67 -21.15 -17.12
N GLY A 45 -4.85 -21.78 -16.27
CA GLY A 45 -4.04 -22.94 -16.64
C GLY A 45 -4.89 -24.17 -16.99
N GLY A 46 -5.88 -24.50 -16.15
CA GLY A 46 -6.78 -25.63 -16.37
C GLY A 46 -7.65 -25.49 -17.61
N VAL A 47 -8.15 -24.28 -17.89
CA VAL A 47 -8.87 -23.96 -19.14
C VAL A 47 -7.93 -24.10 -20.33
N SER A 48 -6.70 -23.58 -20.26
CA SER A 48 -5.72 -23.72 -21.34
C SER A 48 -5.38 -25.18 -21.65
N SER A 49 -5.21 -26.01 -20.61
CA SER A 49 -4.96 -27.45 -20.76
C SER A 49 -6.18 -28.24 -21.24
N ALA A 50 -7.38 -27.94 -20.74
CA ALA A 50 -8.61 -28.65 -21.10
C ALA A 50 -9.07 -28.37 -22.54
N ILE A 51 -8.80 -27.17 -23.05
CA ILE A 51 -9.21 -26.75 -24.40
C ILE A 51 -8.03 -26.90 -25.40
N GLY A 52 -6.99 -27.65 -25.01
CA GLY A 52 -5.78 -27.94 -25.78
C GLY A 52 -6.07 -28.40 -27.20
N GLY A 53 -6.03 -27.45 -28.14
CA GLY A 53 -6.12 -27.67 -29.59
C GLY A 53 -7.49 -27.44 -30.24
N THR A 54 -8.60 -27.51 -29.50
CA THR A 54 -9.97 -27.36 -30.04
C THR A 54 -10.63 -26.03 -29.68
N ALA A 55 -9.92 -25.14 -28.97
CA ALA A 55 -10.41 -23.84 -28.52
C ALA A 55 -10.93 -22.98 -29.67
N ILE A 56 -12.24 -22.72 -29.66
CA ILE A 56 -12.91 -21.84 -30.62
C ILE A 56 -12.84 -20.39 -30.13
N GLY A 57 -13.27 -19.43 -30.96
CA GLY A 57 -13.06 -17.99 -30.70
C GLY A 57 -13.57 -17.48 -29.34
N ALA A 58 -14.57 -18.13 -28.74
CA ALA A 58 -15.07 -17.78 -27.41
C ALA A 58 -14.10 -18.19 -26.29
N ASP A 59 -13.55 -19.40 -26.37
CA ASP A 59 -12.61 -19.95 -25.37
C ASP A 59 -11.30 -19.16 -25.35
N LYS A 60 -10.78 -18.82 -26.53
CA LYS A 60 -9.58 -17.99 -26.66
C LYS A 60 -9.78 -16.58 -26.08
N LYS A 61 -10.97 -15.99 -26.28
CA LYS A 61 -11.33 -14.70 -25.65
C LYS A 61 -11.40 -14.82 -24.13
N MET A 62 -11.99 -15.90 -23.62
CA MET A 62 -12.06 -16.15 -22.18
C MET A 62 -10.67 -16.28 -21.55
N ILE A 63 -9.78 -17.09 -22.14
CA ILE A 63 -8.39 -17.23 -21.67
C ILE A 63 -7.69 -15.86 -21.68
N GLY A 64 -7.79 -15.11 -22.77
CA GLY A 64 -7.19 -13.78 -22.87
C GLY A 64 -7.71 -12.79 -21.81
N SER A 65 -9.00 -12.87 -21.47
CA SER A 65 -9.58 -12.09 -20.37
C SER A 65 -9.06 -12.52 -19.00
N LEU A 66 -8.93 -13.83 -18.76
CA LEU A 66 -8.38 -14.35 -17.50
C LEU A 66 -6.91 -13.96 -17.31
N GLU A 67 -6.10 -14.07 -18.35
CA GLU A 67 -4.71 -13.62 -18.31
C GLU A 67 -4.58 -12.11 -18.08
N ARG A 68 -5.48 -11.32 -18.70
CA ARG A 68 -5.51 -9.86 -18.47
C ARG A 68 -5.88 -9.55 -17.02
N ALA A 69 -6.92 -10.20 -16.50
CA ALA A 69 -7.32 -10.05 -15.11
C ALA A 69 -6.18 -10.43 -14.15
N LEU A 70 -5.44 -11.52 -14.42
CA LEU A 70 -4.26 -11.91 -13.63
C LEU A 70 -3.17 -10.84 -13.61
N ARG A 71 -2.85 -10.26 -14.78
CA ARG A 71 -1.86 -9.17 -14.87
C ARG A 71 -2.31 -7.93 -14.12
N GLU A 72 -3.59 -7.57 -14.23
CA GLU A 72 -4.17 -6.43 -13.52
C GLU A 72 -4.18 -6.64 -12.00
N LEU A 73 -4.59 -7.82 -11.52
CA LEU A 73 -4.54 -8.18 -10.10
C LEU A 73 -3.12 -8.15 -9.55
N THR A 74 -2.16 -8.71 -10.29
CA THR A 74 -0.74 -8.70 -9.90
C THR A 74 -0.20 -7.27 -9.80
N SER A 75 -0.50 -6.43 -10.79
CA SER A 75 -0.09 -5.03 -10.81
C SER A 75 -0.73 -4.23 -9.68
N ALA A 76 -2.02 -4.45 -9.40
CA ALA A 76 -2.73 -3.80 -8.31
C ALA A 76 -2.17 -4.19 -6.93
N SER A 77 -1.87 -5.47 -6.72
CA SER A 77 -1.21 -5.96 -5.50
C SER A 77 0.13 -5.27 -5.28
N ARG A 78 0.95 -5.17 -6.33
CA ARG A 78 2.25 -4.48 -6.27
C ARG A 78 2.09 -2.99 -5.94
N ALA A 79 1.17 -2.29 -6.60
CA ALA A 79 0.91 -0.88 -6.33
C ALA A 79 0.49 -0.63 -4.87
N LEU A 80 -0.32 -1.52 -4.30
CA LEU A 80 -0.71 -1.45 -2.89
C LEU A 80 0.47 -1.71 -1.94
N GLN A 81 1.37 -2.62 -2.29
CA GLN A 81 2.60 -2.86 -1.51
C GLN A 81 3.51 -1.61 -1.53
N GLU A 82 3.73 -1.01 -2.70
CA GLU A 82 4.52 0.21 -2.85
C GLU A 82 3.89 1.40 -2.10
N ALA A 83 2.55 1.52 -2.14
CA ALA A 83 1.81 2.51 -1.37
C ALA A 83 1.98 2.29 0.14
N ALA A 84 1.93 1.05 0.61
CA ALA A 84 2.14 0.72 2.01
C ALA A 84 3.55 1.09 2.50
N GLU A 85 4.58 0.75 1.72
CA GLU A 85 5.96 1.11 2.02
C GLU A 85 6.16 2.64 2.08
N THR A 86 5.56 3.35 1.13
CA THR A 86 5.61 4.81 1.08
C THR A 86 4.93 5.41 2.31
N ALA A 87 3.75 4.94 2.67
CA ALA A 87 3.03 5.38 3.85
C ALA A 87 3.83 5.12 5.13
N GLU A 88 4.52 3.97 5.24
CA GLU A 88 5.41 3.70 6.38
C GLU A 88 6.62 4.63 6.44
N LYS A 89 7.28 4.90 5.31
CA LYS A 89 8.40 5.85 5.25
C LYS A 89 7.97 7.23 5.73
N LEU A 90 6.81 7.70 5.26
CA LEU A 90 6.23 8.97 5.70
C LEU A 90 5.87 8.96 7.19
N ALA A 91 5.31 7.87 7.70
CA ALA A 91 5.00 7.73 9.13
C ALA A 91 6.26 7.79 10.01
N HIS A 92 7.35 7.16 9.57
CA HIS A 92 8.64 7.23 10.26
C HIS A 92 9.18 8.66 10.26
N GLN A 93 9.14 9.34 9.12
CA GLN A 93 9.56 10.74 9.02
C GLN A 93 8.73 11.66 9.94
N ALA A 94 7.41 11.49 9.97
CA ALA A 94 6.52 12.25 10.85
C ALA A 94 6.81 11.99 12.33
N THR A 95 7.05 10.74 12.72
CA THR A 95 7.45 10.38 14.09
C THR A 95 8.77 11.04 14.47
N SER A 96 9.78 10.97 13.60
CA SER A 96 11.09 11.60 13.84
C SER A 96 11.00 13.12 13.96
N ARG A 97 10.14 13.77 13.16
CA ARG A 97 9.89 15.21 13.27
C ARG A 97 9.18 15.55 14.58
N ALA A 98 8.21 14.75 15.01
CA ALA A 98 7.52 14.96 16.29
C ALA A 98 8.48 14.90 17.48
N LEU A 99 9.41 13.94 17.48
CA LEU A 99 10.44 13.83 18.52
C LEU A 99 11.33 15.08 18.57
N LYS A 100 11.84 15.54 17.42
CA LYS A 100 12.65 16.75 17.33
C LYS A 100 11.89 17.99 17.79
N ALA A 101 10.60 18.11 17.44
CA ALA A 101 9.76 19.21 17.87
C ALA A 101 9.56 19.23 19.39
N ARG A 102 9.35 18.06 20.01
CA ARG A 102 9.26 17.92 21.48
C ARG A 102 10.56 18.35 22.18
N GLU A 103 11.71 17.91 21.67
CA GLU A 103 13.02 18.28 22.21
C GLU A 103 13.25 19.79 22.14
N GLN A 104 12.93 20.43 21.01
CA GLN A 104 13.03 21.88 20.84
C GLN A 104 12.08 22.65 21.78
N HIS A 105 10.85 22.17 21.94
CA HIS A 105 9.88 22.76 22.87
C HIS A 105 10.36 22.66 24.32
N ALA A 106 10.93 21.52 24.73
CA ALA A 106 11.48 21.33 26.06
C ALA A 106 12.69 22.26 26.30
N ALA A 107 13.62 22.35 25.35
CA ALA A 107 14.78 23.25 25.45
C ALA A 107 14.35 24.73 25.56
N ALA A 108 13.35 25.15 24.79
CA ALA A 108 12.81 26.52 24.84
C ALA A 108 12.02 26.84 26.12
N ALA A 109 11.53 25.83 26.83
CA ALA A 109 10.87 25.99 28.13
C ALA A 109 11.90 26.11 29.28
N HIS A 110 13.03 25.40 29.18
CA HIS A 110 14.09 25.46 30.18
C HIS A 110 14.96 26.72 30.09
N GLY A 111 15.16 27.30 28.89
CA GLY A 111 15.93 28.55 28.72
C GLY A 111 15.22 29.84 29.13
N ARG A 112 13.97 29.76 29.64
CA ARG A 112 13.15 30.91 30.08
C ARG A 112 13.02 31.03 31.61
N ARG A 113 13.76 30.21 32.36
CA ARG A 113 13.91 30.31 33.82
C ARG A 113 15.29 30.82 34.16
#